data_AF-A0A0D1XCT0-F1
#
_entry.id   AF-A0A0D1XCT0-F1
#
_cell.length_a   1.000
_cell.length_b   1.000
_cell.length_c   1.000
_cell.angle_alpha   90.00
_cell.angle_beta   90.00
_cell.angle_gamma   90.00
#
_symmetry.space_group_name_H-M   'P 1'
#
loop_
_entity.id
_entity.type
_entity.pdbx_description
1 polymer ?
#
loop_
_entity_poly.entity_id
_entity_poly.type
_entity_poly.pdbx_seq_one_letter_code
_entity_poly.pdbx_strand_id
1 'polypeptide(L)' 'MNADKHLSTKVKKAFEEFAGRKIRNKAIEVAVRHVQNIQGANPSLTIEEVIDQAIMKTIKDGMVF' A
#
# COMPACT_ATOMS: atom_id res chain seq x y z
N MET A 1 -38.44 0.66 6.14
CA MET A 1 -37.39 -0.38 5.89
C MET A 1 -36.46 -0.12 4.70
N ASN A 2 -36.71 0.84 3.80
CA ASN A 2 -35.83 1.09 2.63
C ASN A 2 -34.73 2.15 2.85
N ALA A 3 -34.87 3.08 3.79
CA ALA A 3 -33.88 4.12 4.06
C ALA A 3 -32.59 3.57 4.72
N ASP A 4 -32.73 2.65 5.68
CA ASP A 4 -31.60 2.03 6.40
C ASP A 4 -30.66 1.20 5.51
N LYS A 5 -31.22 0.46 4.55
CA LYS A 5 -30.43 -0.31 3.57
C LYS A 5 -29.63 0.62 2.66
N HIS A 6 -30.21 1.74 2.24
CA HIS A 6 -29.55 2.71 1.38
C HIS A 6 -28.40 3.44 2.10
N LEU A 7 -28.60 3.79 3.38
CA LEU A 7 -27.56 4.36 4.23
C LEU A 7 -26.40 3.37 4.44
N SER A 8 -26.71 2.12 4.78
CA SER A 8 -25.69 1.08 5.02
C SER A 8 -24.78 0.86 3.81
N THR A 9 -25.35 0.83 2.59
CA THR A 9 -24.56 0.70 1.35
C THR A 9 -23.65 1.89 1.11
N LYS A 10 -24.13 3.11 1.36
CA LYS A 10 -23.32 4.33 1.22
C LYS A 10 -22.17 4.36 2.23
N VAL A 11 -22.42 3.97 3.48
CA VAL A 11 -21.39 3.88 4.52
C VAL A 11 -20.35 2.82 4.15
N LYS A 12 -20.78 1.63 3.71
CA LYS A 12 -19.85 0.56 3.27
C LYS A 12 -18.94 1.05 2.15
N LYS A 13 -19.50 1.65 1.10
CA LYS A 13 -18.72 2.17 -0.03
C LYS A 13 -17.74 3.27 0.40
N ALA A 14 -18.19 4.20 1.25
CA ALA A 14 -17.33 5.25 1.79
C ALA A 14 -16.17 4.68 2.64
N PHE A 15 -16.45 3.63 3.43
CA PHE A 15 -15.42 2.93 4.20
C PHE A 15 -14.45 2.15 3.32
N GLU A 16 -14.92 1.47 2.27
CA GLU A 16 -14.06 0.78 1.30
C GLU A 16 -13.15 1.76 0.56
N GLU A 17 -13.68 2.92 0.13
CA GLU A 17 -12.89 3.99 -0.49
C GLU A 17 -11.89 4.61 0.51
N PHE A 18 -12.30 4.81 1.77
CA PHE A 18 -11.42 5.33 2.81
C PHE A 18 -10.31 4.35 3.18
N ALA A 19 -10.66 3.08 3.44
CA ALA A 19 -9.71 2.02 3.76
C ALA A 19 -8.76 1.77 2.58
N GLY A 20 -9.26 1.70 1.35
CA GLY A 20 -8.45 1.55 0.15
C GLY A 20 -7.43 2.68 -0.02
N ARG A 21 -7.85 3.94 0.20
CA ARG A 21 -6.93 5.09 0.19
C ARG A 21 -5.88 5.01 1.30
N LYS A 22 -6.29 4.66 2.53
CA LYS A 22 -5.39 4.57 3.68
C LYS A 22 -4.37 3.44 3.51
N ILE A 23 -4.81 2.27 3.06
CA ILE A 23 -3.95 1.12 2.75
C ILE A 23 -2.98 1.46 1.63
N ARG A 24 -3.46 2.09 0.54
CA ARG A 24 -2.61 2.54 -0.57
C ARG A 24 -1.53 3.50 -0.10
N ASN A 25 -1.89 4.53 0.66
CA ASN A 25 -0.91 5.48 1.19
C ASN A 25 0.12 4.76 2.08
N LYS A 26 -0.34 3.80 2.90
CA LYS A 26 0.56 3.03 3.75
C LYS A 26 1.52 2.13 2.96
N ALA A 27 1.03 1.49 1.91
CA ALA A 27 1.85 0.67 1.02
C ALA A 27 2.93 1.52 0.33
N ILE A 28 2.59 2.73 -0.12
CA ILE A 28 3.56 3.67 -0.71
C ILE A 28 4.62 4.08 0.32
N GLU A 29 4.24 4.44 1.55
CA GLU A 29 5.19 4.77 2.62
C GLU A 29 6.18 3.63 2.90
N VAL A 30 5.67 2.39 2.92
CA VAL A 30 6.50 1.19 3.15
C VAL A 30 7.45 0.96 1.97
N ALA A 31 6.96 1.06 0.74
CA ALA A 31 7.78 0.93 -0.46
C ALA A 31 8.93 1.96 -0.49
N VAL A 32 8.64 3.23 -0.18
CA VAL A 32 9.67 4.29 -0.10
C VAL A 32 10.73 3.96 0.95
N ARG A 33 10.33 3.45 2.12
CA ARG A 33 11.29 3.02 3.13
C ARG A 33 12.16 1.86 2.66
N HIS A 34 11.58 0.90 1.92
CA HIS A 34 12.35 -0.19 1.34
C HIS A 34 13.35 0.30 0.29
N VAL A 35 12.97 1.25 -0.57
CA VAL A 35 13.91 1.90 -1.51
C VAL A 35 15.11 2.49 -0.76
N GLN A 36 14.87 3.27 0.29
CA GLN A 36 15.94 3.89 1.08
C GLN A 36 16.87 2.85 1.73
N ASN A 37 16.30 1.78 2.29
CA ASN A 37 17.08 0.71 2.92
C ASN A 37 17.90 -0.09 1.90
N ILE A 38 17.32 -0.41 0.74
CA ILE A 38 17.99 -1.19 -0.31
C ILE A 38 19.12 -0.38 -0.94
N GLN A 39 18.87 0.90 -1.28
CA GLN A 39 19.90 1.79 -1.80
C GLN A 39 21.06 1.99 -0.80
N GLY A 40 20.73 2.14 0.48
CA GLY A 40 21.73 2.29 1.54
C GLY A 40 22.58 1.03 1.75
N ALA A 41 22.01 -0.15 1.56
CA ALA A 41 22.72 -1.42 1.66
C ALA A 41 23.54 -1.76 0.40
N ASN A 42 23.04 -1.39 -0.78
CA ASN A 42 23.64 -1.72 -2.08
C ASN A 42 23.66 -0.48 -3.01
N PRO A 43 24.61 0.44 -2.82
CA PRO A 43 24.67 1.69 -3.59
C PRO A 43 25.02 1.49 -5.07
N SER A 44 25.46 0.31 -5.47
CA SER A 44 25.78 -0.03 -6.87
C SER A 44 24.58 -0.42 -7.73
N LEU A 45 23.41 -0.63 -7.12
CA LEU A 45 22.19 -0.93 -7.86
C LEU A 45 21.68 0.28 -8.62
N THR A 46 21.06 0.04 -9.77
CA THR A 46 20.35 1.09 -10.49
C THR A 46 19.07 1.48 -9.75
N ILE A 47 18.54 2.65 -10.10
CA ILE A 47 17.28 3.16 -9.51
C ILE A 47 16.14 2.18 -9.81
N GLU A 48 16.09 1.64 -11.03
CA GLU A 48 15.07 0.67 -11.46
C GLU A 48 15.15 -0.63 -10.64
N GLU A 49 16.36 -1.18 -10.42
CA GLU A 49 16.55 -2.41 -9.63
C GLU A 49 16.10 -2.21 -8.17
N VAL A 50 16.37 -1.04 -7.60
CA VAL A 50 15.98 -0.70 -6.22
C VAL A 50 14.46 -0.57 -6.11
N ILE A 51 13.81 0.04 -7.10
CA ILE A 51 12.34 0.16 -7.14
C ILE A 51 11.70 -1.22 -7.25
N ASP A 52 12.16 -2.07 -8.17
CA ASP A 52 11.59 -3.40 -8.38
C ASP A 52 11.71 -4.26 -7.12
N GLN A 53 12.87 -4.25 -6.46
CA GLN A 53 13.07 -4.96 -5.20
C GLN A 53 12.19 -4.41 -4.07
N ALA A 54 12.03 -3.09 -3.99
CA ALA A 54 11.17 -2.46 -2.98
C ALA A 54 9.68 -2.81 -3.17
N ILE A 55 9.19 -2.86 -4.42
CA ILE A 55 7.82 -3.28 -4.74
C ILE A 55 7.62 -4.74 -4.32
N MET A 56 8.53 -5.64 -4.74
CA MET A 56 8.43 -7.06 -4.39
C MET A 56 8.47 -7.30 -2.87
N LYS A 57 9.30 -6.56 -2.15
CA LYS A 57 9.36 -6.61 -0.69
C LYS A 57 8.07 -6.10 -0.03
N THR A 58 7.52 -4.99 -0.52
CA THR A 58 6.25 -4.43 -0.03
C THR A 58 5.09 -5.41 -0.22
N ILE A 59 5.03 -6.09 -1.38
CA ILE A 59 4.02 -7.12 -1.67
C ILE A 59 4.21 -8.31 -0.71
N LYS A 60 5.44 -8.81 -0.56
CA LYS A 60 5.73 -9.93 0.33
C LYS A 60 5.35 -9.63 1.78
N ASP A 61 5.71 -8.44 2.28
CA ASP A 61 5.37 -8.02 3.64
C ASP A 61 3.85 -7.84 3.79
N GLY A 62 3.16 -7.35 2.74
CA GLY A 62 1.70 -7.20 2.67
C GLY A 62 0.91 -8.52 2.60
N MET A 63 1.48 -9.57 2.00
CA MET A 63 0.87 -10.91 1.90
C MET A 63 1.02 -11.76 3.17
N VAL A 64 1.81 -11.29 4.15
CA VAL A 64 2.09 -11.99 5.42
C VAL A 64 1.25 -11.45 6.59
N PHE A 65 0.42 -10.42 6.36
CA PHE A 65 -0.54 -9.89 7.35
C PHE A 65 -1.85 -10.68 7.42
#